data_AF-A0A6A7BXV3-F1
#
_entry.id   AF-A0A6A7BXV3-F1
#
_cell.length_a   1.000
_cell.length_b   1.000
_cell.length_c   1.000
_cell.angle_alpha   90.00
_cell.angle_beta   90.00
_cell.angle_gamma   90.00
#
_symmetry.space_group_name_H-M   'P 1'
#
loop_
_entity.id
_entity.type
_entity.pdbx_description
1 polymer ?
#
loop_
_entity_poly.entity_id
_entity_poly.type
_entity_poly.pdbx_seq_one_letter_code
_entity_poly.pdbx_strand_id
1 'polypeptide(L)'
;MVWAMIGKTIKESDLIVIEHDLTSPSPGYTSRSHVADLKARLLEHYSGKVFQQDNARIHTPLQAMGFLRDHRVRVIDDSLPNSPDLNPIERIRVHLKCKAYEIKPDNE
;
A
#
# COMPACT_ATOMS: atom_id res chain seq x y z
N MET A 1 5.29 -9.83 -4.23
CA MET A 1 5.12 -8.36 -4.33
C MET A 1 5.39 -7.75 -2.95
N VAL A 2 5.62 -6.44 -2.82
CA VAL A 2 5.78 -5.80 -1.49
C VAL A 2 4.77 -4.69 -1.25
N TRP A 3 4.29 -4.57 -0.02
CA TRP A 3 3.47 -3.45 0.48
C TRP A 3 4.31 -2.64 1.46
N ALA A 4 4.16 -1.33 1.40
CA ALA A 4 4.74 -0.41 2.38
C ALA A 4 3.88 0.86 2.44
N MET A 5 4.05 1.61 3.52
CA MET A 5 3.55 2.96 3.66
C MET A 5 4.72 3.89 3.97
N ILE A 6 4.58 5.18 3.71
CA ILE A 6 5.56 6.19 4.13
C ILE A 6 4.82 7.40 4.66
N GLY A 7 5.46 8.15 5.56
CA GLY A 7 4.88 9.38 6.07
C GLY A 7 5.91 10.23 6.80
N LYS A 8 5.73 11.56 6.76
CA LYS A 8 6.66 12.50 7.41
C LYS A 8 6.79 12.27 8.93
N THR A 9 5.72 11.78 9.56
CA THR A 9 5.70 11.49 11.01
C THR A 9 5.98 10.03 11.33
N ILE A 10 6.21 9.20 10.32
CA ILE A 10 6.48 7.77 10.47
C ILE A 10 7.98 7.62 10.42
N LYS A 11 8.58 7.24 11.55
CA LYS A 11 10.03 7.04 11.64
C LYS A 11 10.45 5.84 10.78
N GLU A 12 9.75 4.72 10.97
CA GLU A 12 9.92 3.46 10.25
C GLU A 12 8.54 2.81 10.11
N SER A 13 8.33 2.12 9.00
CA SER A 13 7.18 1.25 8.75
C SER A 13 7.67 -0.05 8.15
N ASP A 14 6.90 -1.10 8.32
CA ASP A 14 7.23 -2.40 7.72
C ASP A 14 7.25 -2.35 6.18
N LEU A 15 8.19 -3.08 5.61
CA LEU A 15 8.17 -3.52 4.21
C LEU A 15 7.72 -4.98 4.19
N ILE A 16 6.52 -5.23 3.70
CA ILE A 16 5.86 -6.53 3.82
C ILE A 16 5.92 -7.25 2.50
N VAL A 17 6.34 -8.51 2.52
CA VAL A 17 6.15 -9.40 1.38
C VAL A 17 4.68 -9.80 1.34
N ILE A 18 3.99 -9.37 0.29
CA ILE A 18 2.59 -9.67 0.07
C ILE A 18 2.48 -11.13 -0.40
N GLU A 19 1.69 -11.91 0.34
CA GLU A 19 1.31 -13.27 -0.02
C GLU A 19 0.03 -13.30 -0.86
N HIS A 20 -0.12 -14.34 -1.68
CA HIS A 20 -1.33 -14.54 -2.49
C HIS A 20 -2.49 -14.99 -1.62
N ASP A 21 -3.68 -14.42 -1.85
CA ASP A 21 -4.93 -14.93 -1.30
C ASP A 21 -5.32 -16.23 -2.02
N LEU A 22 -4.93 -17.36 -1.44
CA LEU A 22 -5.21 -18.70 -1.99
C LEU A 22 -6.71 -19.05 -1.95
N THR A 23 -7.53 -18.27 -1.24
CA THR A 23 -8.99 -18.49 -1.14
C THR A 23 -9.78 -17.72 -2.19
N SER A 24 -9.11 -16.85 -2.96
CA SER A 24 -9.71 -16.06 -4.03
C SER A 24 -9.84 -16.87 -5.32
N PRO A 25 -10.96 -16.73 -6.08
CA PRO A 25 -11.10 -17.34 -7.41
C PRO A 25 -10.00 -16.93 -8.41
N SER A 26 -9.37 -15.78 -8.18
CA SER A 26 -8.17 -15.34 -8.89
C SER A 26 -7.03 -15.21 -7.87
N PRO A 27 -6.02 -16.09 -7.90
CA PRO A 27 -4.94 -16.10 -6.91
C PRO A 27 -4.11 -14.82 -7.04
N GLY A 28 -4.12 -14.00 -6.00
CA GLY A 28 -3.53 -12.67 -6.05
C GLY A 28 -3.72 -11.91 -4.74
N TYR A 29 -3.19 -10.70 -4.69
CA TYR A 29 -3.49 -9.78 -3.60
C TYR A 29 -4.88 -9.18 -3.82
N THR A 30 -5.79 -9.34 -2.87
CA THR A 30 -7.20 -8.93 -3.01
C THR A 30 -7.52 -7.70 -2.16
N SER A 31 -8.71 -7.11 -2.38
CA SER A 31 -9.19 -6.01 -1.51
C SER A 31 -9.33 -6.46 -0.05
N ARG A 32 -9.62 -7.75 0.19
CA ARG A 32 -9.67 -8.32 1.55
C ARG A 32 -8.28 -8.35 2.19
N SER A 33 -7.27 -8.83 1.46
CA SER A 33 -5.87 -8.80 1.91
C SER A 33 -5.43 -7.37 2.20
N HIS A 34 -5.80 -6.42 1.33
CA HIS A 34 -5.52 -4.99 1.54
C HIS A 34 -6.14 -4.43 2.82
N VAL A 35 -7.41 -4.73 3.09
CA VAL A 35 -8.05 -4.32 4.35
C VAL A 35 -7.37 -4.96 5.56
N ALA A 36 -6.95 -6.22 5.47
CA ALA A 36 -6.22 -6.88 6.55
C ALA A 36 -4.89 -6.16 6.84
N ASP A 37 -4.14 -5.80 5.80
CA ASP A 37 -2.86 -5.09 5.95
C ASP A 37 -3.05 -3.66 6.47
N LEU A 38 -4.06 -2.93 6.00
CA LEU A 38 -4.44 -1.63 6.56
C LEU A 38 -4.79 -1.74 8.04
N LYS A 39 -5.61 -2.72 8.43
CA LYS A 39 -6.00 -2.93 9.82
C LYS A 39 -4.80 -3.26 10.71
N ALA A 40 -3.91 -4.13 10.23
CA ALA A 40 -2.76 -4.57 11.00
C ALA A 40 -1.71 -3.47 11.19
N ARG A 41 -1.56 -2.55 10.23
CA ARG A 41 -0.36 -1.68 10.17
C ARG A 41 -0.64 -0.19 9.95
N LEU A 42 -1.67 0.18 9.18
CA LEU A 42 -1.97 1.60 8.99
C LEU A 42 -2.41 2.23 10.32
N LEU A 43 -3.30 1.56 11.06
CA LEU A 43 -3.92 2.14 12.26
C LEU A 43 -2.91 2.45 13.38
N GLU A 44 -1.83 1.67 13.49
CA GLU A 44 -0.76 1.92 14.45
C GLU A 44 0.00 3.22 14.15
N HIS A 45 0.18 3.54 12.87
CA HIS A 45 0.95 4.70 12.43
C HIS A 45 0.08 5.92 12.08
N TYR A 46 -1.25 5.75 12.04
CA TYR A 46 -2.14 6.79 11.56
C TYR A 46 -2.32 7.92 12.58
N SER A 47 -1.79 9.10 12.25
CA SER A 47 -1.84 10.29 13.10
C SER A 47 -2.88 11.33 12.64
N GLY A 48 -3.93 10.91 11.94
CA GLY A 48 -4.97 11.80 11.42
C GLY A 48 -4.57 12.61 10.19
N LYS A 49 -3.42 12.32 9.57
CA LYS A 49 -2.97 12.92 8.31
C LYS A 49 -3.77 12.42 7.11
N VAL A 50 -3.57 13.02 5.95
CA VAL A 50 -4.19 12.53 4.71
C VAL A 50 -3.45 11.28 4.27
N PHE A 51 -4.20 10.20 4.01
CA PHE A 51 -3.72 8.94 3.48
C PHE A 51 -3.84 8.97 1.95
N GLN A 52 -2.78 8.57 1.25
CA GLN A 52 -2.74 8.49 -0.20
C GLN A 52 -2.53 7.04 -0.63
N GLN A 53 -3.35 6.59 -1.57
CA GLN A 53 -3.18 5.35 -2.32
C GLN A 53 -3.58 5.61 -3.78
N ASP A 54 -3.19 4.72 -4.69
CA ASP A 54 -3.64 4.79 -6.09
C ASP A 54 -5.07 4.21 -6.25
N ASN A 55 -5.59 4.28 -7.46
CA ASN A 55 -6.92 3.77 -7.81
C ASN A 55 -6.91 2.29 -8.25
N ALA A 56 -5.95 1.48 -7.77
CA ALA A 56 -5.95 0.05 -8.08
C ALA A 56 -7.29 -0.60 -7.68
N ARG A 57 -7.73 -1.62 -8.44
CA ARG A 57 -9.04 -2.30 -8.25
C ARG A 57 -9.23 -2.91 -6.86
N ILE A 58 -8.16 -3.07 -6.10
CA ILE A 58 -8.17 -3.59 -4.73
C ILE A 58 -8.36 -2.49 -3.66
N HIS A 59 -8.07 -1.22 -4.00
CA HIS A 59 -8.12 -0.08 -3.07
C HIS A 59 -9.48 0.63 -3.07
N THR A 60 -10.18 0.62 -4.20
CA THR A 60 -11.45 1.33 -4.42
C THR A 60 -12.74 0.58 -4.06
N PRO A 61 -12.79 -0.76 -3.88
CA PRO A 61 -14.03 -1.44 -3.52
C PRO A 61 -14.65 -0.90 -2.24
N LEU A 62 -15.99 -1.01 -2.14
CA LEU A 62 -16.78 -0.55 -1.00
C LEU A 62 -16.24 -1.04 0.35
N GLN A 63 -15.68 -2.25 0.39
CA GLN A 63 -15.09 -2.80 1.60
C GLN A 63 -13.84 -2.04 2.04
N ALA A 64 -12.91 -1.75 1.12
CA ALA A 64 -11.67 -1.03 1.42
C ALA A 64 -11.96 0.43 1.79
N MET A 65 -12.78 1.12 0.98
CA MET A 65 -13.18 2.50 1.27
C MET A 65 -14.05 2.60 2.53
N GLY A 66 -14.89 1.60 2.77
CA GLY A 66 -15.69 1.47 4.00
C GLY A 66 -14.80 1.35 5.23
N PHE A 67 -13.80 0.47 5.20
CA PHE A 67 -12.83 0.33 6.28
C PHE A 67 -12.15 1.67 6.62
N LEU A 68 -11.66 2.40 5.60
CA LEU A 68 -10.98 3.68 5.79
C LEU A 68 -11.92 4.73 6.40
N ARG A 69 -13.15 4.82 5.89
CA ARG A 69 -14.19 5.73 6.42
C ARG A 69 -14.54 5.39 7.86
N ASP A 70 -14.77 4.12 8.18
CA ASP A 70 -15.21 3.66 9.50
C ASP A 70 -14.13 3.92 10.57
N HIS A 71 -12.84 3.93 10.17
CA HIS A 71 -11.70 4.29 11.02
C HIS A 71 -11.31 5.78 10.92
N ARG A 72 -12.14 6.62 10.29
CA ARG A 72 -11.93 8.07 10.11
C ARG A 72 -10.59 8.41 9.43
N VAL A 73 -10.11 7.53 8.55
CA VAL A 73 -8.95 7.79 7.72
C VAL A 73 -9.36 8.73 6.60
N ARG A 74 -8.76 9.93 6.58
CA ARG A 74 -8.93 10.89 5.50
C ARG A 74 -8.12 10.45 4.30
N VAL A 75 -8.77 10.04 3.22
CA VAL A 75 -8.11 9.66 1.96
C VAL A 75 -8.00 10.89 1.06
N ILE A 76 -6.95 10.99 0.25
CA ILE A 76 -6.87 12.04 -0.78
C ILE A 76 -7.94 11.80 -1.84
N ASP A 77 -8.75 12.81 -2.14
CA ASP A 77 -9.89 12.67 -3.08
C ASP A 77 -9.43 12.66 -4.55
N ASP A 78 -8.34 13.37 -4.87
CA ASP A 78 -7.88 13.63 -6.25
C ASP A 78 -6.67 12.78 -6.67
N SER A 79 -6.64 11.51 -6.29
CA SER A 79 -5.60 10.59 -6.81
C SER A 79 -5.85 10.35 -8.30
N LEU A 80 -5.14 11.07 -9.17
CA LEU A 80 -5.32 11.01 -10.62
C LEU A 80 -4.92 9.64 -11.18
N PRO A 81 -5.75 9.02 -12.04
CA PRO A 81 -5.38 7.77 -12.72
C PRO A 81 -4.10 7.93 -13.54
N ASN A 82 -3.23 6.91 -13.51
CA ASN A 82 -1.97 6.88 -14.26
C ASN A 82 -0.99 8.02 -13.91
N SER A 83 -1.03 8.53 -12.67
CA SER A 83 -0.13 9.59 -12.19
C SER A 83 0.80 9.10 -11.07
N PRO A 84 1.70 8.13 -11.35
CA PRO A 84 2.64 7.62 -10.35
C PRO A 84 3.62 8.69 -9.86
N ASP A 85 3.90 9.71 -10.67
CA ASP A 85 4.74 10.86 -10.34
C ASP A 85 4.17 11.74 -9.21
N LEU A 86 2.85 11.72 -9.02
CA LEU A 86 2.14 12.40 -7.93
C LEU A 86 2.09 11.58 -6.63
N ASN A 87 2.58 10.34 -6.63
CA ASN A 87 2.67 9.51 -5.44
C ASN A 87 4.12 9.44 -4.94
N PRO A 88 4.45 10.01 -3.76
CA PRO A 88 5.82 10.07 -3.27
C PRO A 88 6.45 8.68 -3.06
N ILE A 89 5.66 7.63 -2.84
CA ILE A 89 6.19 6.27 -2.63
C ILE A 89 6.86 5.70 -3.89
N GLU A 90 6.47 6.17 -5.09
CA GLU A 90 7.05 5.67 -6.34
C GLU A 90 8.53 6.03 -6.48
N ARG A 91 8.94 7.20 -5.95
CA ARG A 91 10.37 7.55 -5.87
C ARG A 91 11.13 6.61 -4.94
N ILE A 92 10.54 6.25 -3.80
CA ILE A 92 11.14 5.29 -2.85
C ILE A 92 11.25 3.90 -3.50
N ARG A 93 10.23 3.46 -4.24
CA ARG A 93 10.26 2.18 -4.98
C ARG A 93 11.38 2.12 -6.00
N VAL A 94 11.66 3.20 -6.73
CA VAL A 94 12.81 3.27 -7.65
C VAL A 94 14.12 3.06 -6.88
N HIS A 95 14.31 3.78 -5.78
CA HIS A 95 15.52 3.64 -4.96
C HIS A 95 15.68 2.23 -4.39
N LEU A 96 14.59 1.65 -3.87
CA LEU A 96 14.55 0.28 -3.37
C LEU A 96 14.95 -0.73 -4.46
N LYS A 97 14.43 -0.58 -5.69
CA LYS A 97 14.80 -1.44 -6.82
C LYS A 97 16.29 -1.33 -7.14
N CYS A 98 16.85 -0.12 -7.22
CA CYS A 98 18.28 0.07 -7.47
C CYS A 98 19.13 -0.67 -6.42
N LYS A 99 18.78 -0.51 -5.14
CA LYS A 99 19.45 -1.20 -4.04
C LYS A 99 19.31 -2.72 -4.12
N ALA A 100 18.12 -3.23 -4.44
CA ALA A 100 17.90 -4.65 -4.64
C ALA A 100 18.77 -5.20 -5.78
N TYR A 101 18.91 -4.48 -6.90
CA TYR A 101 19.77 -4.91 -8.02
C TYR A 101 21.26 -4.90 -7.69
N GLU A 102 21.73 -3.99 -6.82
CA GLU A 102 23.12 -3.98 -6.35
C GLU A 102 23.49 -5.29 -5.62
N ILE A 103 22.52 -5.90 -4.92
CA ILE A 103 22.71 -7.14 -4.16
C ILE A 103 22.86 -8.37 -5.08
N LYS A 104 22.51 -8.25 -6.37
CA LYS A 104 22.45 -9.37 -7.34
C LYS A 104 21.72 -10.59 -6.76
N PRO A 105 20.45 -10.45 -6.36
CA PRO A 105 19.69 -11.56 -5.83
C PRO A 105 19.67 -12.69 -6.88
N ASP A 106 19.92 -13.91 -6.43
CA ASP A 106 19.77 -15.09 -7.26
C ASP A 106 18.30 -15.17 -7.69
N ASN A 107 18.08 -15.23 -9.00
CA ASN A 107 16.75 -15.46 -9.57
C ASN A 107 16.53 -16.98 -9.57
N GLU A 108 16.20 -17.56 -8.42
CA GLU A 108 15.66 -18.93 -8.35
C GLU A 108 14.23 -18.99 -8.91
#